data_AF-A0A969JTK0-F1
#
_entry.id   AF-A0A969JTK0-F1
#
_cell.length_a   1.000
_cell.length_b   1.000
_cell.length_c   1.000
_cell.angle_alpha   90.00
_cell.angle_beta   90.00
_cell.angle_gamma   90.00
#
_symmetry.space_group_name_H-M   'P 1'
#
loop_
_entity.id
_entity.type
_entity.pdbx_description
1 polymer ?
#
loop_
_entity_poly.entity_id
_entity_poly.type
_entity_poly.pdbx_seq_one_letter_code
_entity_poly.pdbx_strand_id
1 'polypeptide(L)'
;MISVNVHAFLSKALLAAVLALPVVVSAATVEGKMNGISCAVAGVFCPVDKLDPMVALETDFVVQQPDGSFYVVPNVDRAVKARLVLDDVVVTGDINDRYKTIRASEIAVKRGGEMKTVWTLKMQEELRQELFG
;
A
#
# COMPACT_ATOMS: atom_id res chain seq x y z
N MET A 1 -31.83 -32.12 -47.76
CA MET A 1 -32.33 -31.21 -46.71
C MET A 1 -31.49 -31.43 -45.45
N ILE A 2 -30.55 -30.54 -45.15
CA ILE A 2 -29.81 -30.53 -43.88
C ILE A 2 -29.99 -29.11 -43.34
N SER A 3 -30.95 -28.94 -42.43
CA SER A 3 -31.14 -27.69 -41.70
C SER A 3 -30.20 -27.72 -40.51
N VAL A 4 -29.03 -27.10 -40.65
CA VAL A 4 -28.06 -26.98 -39.54
C VAL A 4 -28.56 -25.86 -38.64
N ASN A 5 -28.88 -26.20 -37.38
CA ASN A 5 -29.36 -25.27 -36.36
C ASN A 5 -28.25 -24.26 -35.97
N VAL A 6 -28.18 -23.15 -36.72
CA VAL A 6 -27.20 -22.06 -36.53
C VAL A 6 -27.33 -21.39 -35.16
N HIS A 7 -28.51 -21.43 -34.52
CA HIS A 7 -28.77 -20.76 -33.25
C HIS A 7 -28.06 -21.39 -32.04
N ALA A 8 -27.79 -22.70 -32.06
CA ALA A 8 -27.11 -23.38 -30.95
C ALA A 8 -25.59 -23.10 -30.90
N PHE A 9 -24.99 -22.72 -32.02
CA PHE A 9 -23.57 -22.42 -32.12
C PHE A 9 -23.23 -20.97 -31.73
N LEU A 10 -24.09 -20.00 -32.08
CA LEU A 10 -23.88 -18.60 -31.70
C LEU A 10 -23.90 -18.39 -30.17
N SER A 11 -24.75 -19.13 -29.45
CA SER A 11 -24.91 -18.96 -28.01
C SER A 11 -23.72 -19.49 -27.19
N LYS A 12 -22.97 -20.47 -27.72
CA LYS A 12 -21.78 -21.04 -27.05
C LYS A 12 -20.51 -20.23 -27.28
N ALA A 13 -20.36 -19.62 -28.46
CA ALA A 13 -19.21 -18.77 -28.77
C ALA A 13 -19.20 -17.47 -27.93
N LEU A 14 -20.39 -16.90 -27.67
CA LEU A 14 -20.53 -15.70 -26.84
C LEU A 14 -20.19 -15.94 -25.37
N LEU A 15 -20.48 -17.14 -24.83
CA LEU A 15 -20.21 -17.49 -23.44
C LEU A 15 -18.70 -17.74 -23.18
N ALA A 16 -17.96 -18.22 -24.19
CA ALA A 16 -16.51 -18.44 -24.08
C ALA A 16 -15.69 -17.14 -24.11
N ALA A 17 -16.19 -16.08 -24.76
CA ALA A 17 -15.49 -14.80 -24.86
C ALA A 17 -15.46 -13.99 -23.55
N VAL A 18 -16.43 -14.19 -22.65
CA VAL A 18 -16.52 -13.46 -21.37
C VAL A 18 -15.50 -13.96 -20.32
N LEU A 19 -15.05 -15.22 -20.43
CA LEU A 19 -14.08 -15.83 -19.50
C LEU A 19 -12.62 -15.48 -19.80
N ALA A 20 -12.34 -14.83 -20.92
CA ALA A 20 -10.98 -14.47 -21.33
C ALA A 20 -10.57 -13.04 -20.89
N LEU A 21 -11.40 -12.33 -20.12
CA LEU A 21 -11.03 -11.03 -19.60
C LEU A 21 -9.92 -11.21 -18.54
N PRO A 22 -8.72 -10.65 -18.74
CA PRO A 22 -7.68 -10.70 -17.74
C PRO A 22 -8.17 -9.99 -16.48
N VAL A 23 -8.21 -10.70 -15.36
CA VAL A 23 -8.46 -10.10 -14.05
C VAL A 23 -7.23 -9.26 -13.71
N VAL A 24 -7.34 -7.95 -13.92
CA VAL A 24 -6.30 -7.01 -13.51
C VAL A 24 -6.42 -6.85 -11.99
N VAL A 25 -5.67 -7.67 -11.24
CA VAL A 25 -5.52 -7.48 -9.79
C VAL A 25 -4.62 -6.26 -9.60
N SER A 26 -5.23 -5.09 -9.45
CA SER A 26 -4.53 -3.87 -9.05
C SER A 26 -4.35 -3.90 -7.53
N ALA A 27 -3.11 -3.79 -7.05
CA ALA A 27 -2.84 -3.61 -5.64
C ALA A 27 -3.41 -2.27 -5.17
N ALA A 28 -4.03 -2.25 -3.98
CA ALA A 28 -4.65 -1.05 -3.45
C ALA A 28 -3.58 -0.04 -2.98
N THR A 29 -3.92 1.24 -3.01
CA THR A 29 -3.03 2.33 -2.59
C THR A 29 -3.64 3.13 -1.45
N VAL A 30 -2.82 3.50 -0.47
CA VAL A 30 -3.14 4.45 0.59
C VAL A 30 -2.18 5.62 0.49
N GLU A 31 -2.73 6.82 0.28
CA GLU A 31 -1.97 8.07 0.25
C GLU A 31 -2.18 8.83 1.57
N GLY A 32 -1.10 9.41 2.10
CA GLY A 32 -1.17 10.21 3.30
C GLY A 32 0.21 10.65 3.79
N LYS A 33 0.28 11.17 5.00
CA LYS A 33 1.53 11.56 5.65
C LYS A 33 1.95 10.48 6.64
N MET A 34 3.23 10.14 6.66
CA MET A 34 3.76 9.24 7.69
C MET A 34 3.78 9.97 9.04
N ASN A 35 2.99 9.49 10.00
CA ASN A 35 2.78 10.14 11.29
C ASN A 35 3.07 9.16 12.44
N GLY A 36 3.45 9.67 13.61
CA GLY A 36 3.53 8.88 14.83
C GLY A 36 2.16 8.30 15.20
N ILE A 37 2.10 7.04 15.64
CA ILE A 37 0.82 6.40 15.96
C ILE A 37 0.07 7.11 17.08
N SER A 38 0.79 7.60 18.11
CA SER A 38 0.17 8.30 19.24
C SER A 38 -0.48 9.61 18.78
N CYS A 39 0.19 10.32 17.88
CA CYS A 39 -0.31 11.55 17.25
C CYS A 39 -1.53 11.29 16.36
N ALA A 40 -1.47 10.26 15.52
CA ALA A 40 -2.57 9.90 14.64
C ALA A 40 -3.84 9.54 15.42
N VAL A 41 -3.71 8.81 16.54
CA VAL A 41 -4.84 8.51 17.45
C VAL A 41 -5.43 9.78 18.07
N ALA A 42 -4.60 10.78 18.37
CA ALA A 42 -5.04 12.08 18.86
C ALA A 42 -5.58 13.02 17.75
N GLY A 43 -5.57 12.60 16.48
CA GLY A 43 -6.05 13.39 15.34
C GLY A 43 -5.13 14.55 14.97
N VAL A 44 -3.86 14.52 15.38
CA VAL A 44 -2.88 15.58 15.13
C VAL A 44 -1.69 15.04 14.34
N PHE A 45 -1.01 15.90 13.60
CA PHE A 45 0.27 15.56 12.97
C PHE A 45 1.41 15.91 13.91
N CYS A 46 2.24 14.92 14.23
CA CYS A 46 3.52 15.17 14.88
C CYS A 46 4.59 14.19 14.37
N PRO A 47 5.87 14.56 14.43
CA PRO A 47 6.44 15.66 15.20
C PRO A 47 6.50 16.99 14.46
N VAL A 48 6.96 18.06 15.13
CA VAL A 48 7.17 19.37 14.49
C VAL A 48 8.27 19.28 13.42
N ASP A 49 9.27 18.43 13.65
CA ASP A 49 10.35 18.11 12.70
C ASP A 49 10.86 16.67 12.88
N LYS A 50 11.81 16.23 12.03
CA LYS A 50 12.36 14.86 12.07
C LYS A 50 13.35 14.61 13.22
N LEU A 51 13.83 15.65 13.90
CA LEU A 51 14.78 15.57 15.02
C LEU A 51 14.09 15.60 16.38
N ASP A 52 12.78 15.80 16.39
CA ASP A 52 11.96 15.74 17.59
C ASP A 52 12.18 14.42 18.34
N PRO A 53 12.58 14.46 19.64
CA PRO A 53 12.79 13.27 20.45
C PRO A 53 11.58 12.33 20.49
N MET A 54 10.36 12.85 20.26
CA MET A 54 9.15 12.05 20.19
C MET A 54 9.22 11.00 19.08
N VAL A 55 9.94 11.23 17.97
CA VAL A 55 10.17 10.21 16.93
C VAL A 55 10.82 8.95 17.53
N ALA A 56 11.73 9.09 18.48
CA ALA A 56 12.39 7.96 19.13
C ALA A 56 11.46 7.23 20.11
N LEU A 57 10.49 7.93 20.69
CA LEU A 57 9.57 7.40 21.69
C LEU A 57 8.31 6.75 21.10
N GLU A 58 7.93 7.10 19.86
CA GLU A 58 6.77 6.50 19.21
C GLU A 58 6.91 4.98 19.10
N THR A 59 5.91 4.23 19.51
CA THR A 59 5.93 2.77 19.41
C THR A 59 5.85 2.31 17.97
N ASP A 60 5.14 3.06 17.12
CA ASP A 60 5.05 2.80 15.69
C ASP A 60 4.65 4.06 14.88
N PHE A 61 4.66 3.92 13.56
CA PHE A 61 4.24 4.95 12.62
C PHE A 61 3.17 4.42 11.65
N VAL A 62 2.27 5.31 11.24
CA VAL A 62 1.10 5.03 10.40
C VAL A 62 1.04 6.00 9.22
N VAL A 63 0.28 5.64 8.19
CA VAL A 63 -0.09 6.57 7.11
C VAL A 63 -1.39 7.25 7.51
N GLN A 64 -1.34 8.53 7.86
CA GLN A 64 -2.53 9.32 8.19
C GLN A 64 -2.99 10.14 6.98
N GLN A 65 -4.28 10.03 6.68
CA GLN A 65 -4.95 10.71 5.59
C GLN A 65 -5.40 12.12 6.02
N PRO A 66 -5.70 13.02 5.07
CA PRO A 66 -6.13 14.39 5.39
C PRO A 66 -7.41 14.49 6.22
N ASP A 67 -8.27 13.48 6.18
CA ASP A 67 -9.50 13.39 6.98
C ASP A 67 -9.26 12.92 8.43
N GLY A 68 -8.00 12.67 8.79
CA GLY A 68 -7.58 12.21 10.11
C GLY A 68 -7.60 10.69 10.28
N SER A 69 -8.20 9.93 9.37
CA SER A 69 -8.14 8.47 9.38
C SER A 69 -6.71 7.97 9.09
N PHE A 70 -6.38 6.76 9.52
CA PHE A 70 -5.04 6.22 9.32
C PHE A 70 -5.02 4.72 9.07
N TYR A 71 -3.94 4.26 8.42
CA TYR A 71 -3.64 2.84 8.21
C TYR A 71 -2.30 2.46 8.85
N VAL A 72 -2.29 1.37 9.61
CA VAL A 72 -1.06 0.76 10.14
C VAL A 72 -0.39 -0.07 9.05
N VAL A 73 0.95 -0.01 8.98
CA VAL A 73 1.75 -0.76 8.00
C VAL A 73 2.60 -1.81 8.73
N PRO A 74 2.05 -3.02 9.01
CA PRO A 74 2.62 -3.93 10.01
C PRO A 74 3.83 -4.73 9.52
N ASN A 75 4.01 -4.90 8.21
CA ASN A 75 5.12 -5.68 7.65
C ASN A 75 6.38 -4.85 7.34
N VAL A 76 6.34 -3.55 7.63
CA VAL A 76 7.46 -2.63 7.42
C VAL A 76 8.03 -2.26 8.77
N ASP A 77 9.35 -2.45 8.91
CA ASP A 77 10.06 -2.18 10.16
C ASP A 77 9.86 -0.74 10.65
N ARG A 78 9.74 -0.58 11.98
CA ARG A 78 9.53 0.72 12.62
C ARG A 78 10.59 1.74 12.20
N ALA A 79 11.87 1.36 12.13
CA ALA A 79 12.95 2.27 11.79
C ALA A 79 12.92 2.69 10.31
N VAL A 80 12.38 1.86 9.42
CA VAL A 80 12.09 2.29 8.03
C VAL A 80 11.03 3.38 8.05
N LYS A 81 9.92 3.16 8.75
CA LYS A 81 8.83 4.14 8.82
C LYS A 81 9.24 5.44 9.50
N ALA A 82 10.04 5.37 10.56
CA ALA A 82 10.56 6.54 11.27
C ALA A 82 11.35 7.50 10.36
N ARG A 83 12.14 6.96 9.41
CA ARG A 83 12.89 7.78 8.43
C ARG A 83 11.98 8.55 7.46
N LEU A 84 10.77 8.06 7.28
CA LEU A 84 9.75 8.65 6.40
C LEU A 84 8.82 9.61 7.14
N VAL A 85 8.99 9.81 8.45
CA VAL A 85 8.12 10.69 9.23
C VAL A 85 8.00 12.07 8.57
N LEU A 86 6.77 12.61 8.58
CA LEU A 86 6.35 13.85 7.93
C LEU A 86 6.36 13.88 6.40
N ASP A 87 6.97 12.88 5.75
CA ASP A 87 6.93 12.77 4.30
C ASP A 87 5.50 12.39 3.83
N ASP A 88 5.10 12.93 2.68
CA ASP A 88 3.91 12.47 1.96
C ASP A 88 4.23 11.17 1.23
N VAL A 89 3.55 10.10 1.62
CA VAL A 89 3.80 8.74 1.17
C VAL A 89 2.61 8.18 0.41
N VAL A 90 2.92 7.29 -0.52
CA VAL A 90 1.95 6.40 -1.17
C VAL A 90 2.38 4.98 -0.87
N VAL A 91 1.53 4.25 -0.17
CA VAL A 91 1.76 2.85 0.21
C VAL A 91 0.88 1.97 -0.65
N THR A 92 1.50 1.09 -1.41
CA THR A 92 0.82 0.10 -2.26
C THR A 92 0.84 -1.24 -1.55
N GLY A 93 -0.28 -1.99 -1.58
CA GLY A 93 -0.35 -3.30 -0.95
C GLY A 93 -1.76 -3.84 -0.74
N ASP A 94 -1.88 -4.78 0.21
CA ASP A 94 -3.14 -5.42 0.57
C ASP A 94 -3.79 -4.72 1.76
N ILE A 95 -4.95 -4.11 1.55
CA ILE A 95 -5.69 -3.40 2.60
C ILE A 95 -6.58 -4.38 3.38
N ASN A 96 -6.58 -4.25 4.70
CA ASN A 96 -7.58 -4.80 5.59
C ASN A 96 -8.36 -3.66 6.27
N ASP A 97 -9.52 -3.32 5.71
CA ASP A 97 -10.32 -2.20 6.21
C ASP A 97 -10.89 -2.43 7.62
N ARG A 98 -11.12 -3.69 8.01
CA ARG A 98 -11.63 -4.03 9.34
C ARG A 98 -10.66 -3.62 10.45
N TYR A 99 -9.37 -3.84 10.22
CA TYR A 99 -8.32 -3.54 11.18
C TYR A 99 -7.55 -2.26 10.84
N LYS A 100 -7.93 -1.57 9.77
CA LYS A 100 -7.25 -0.37 9.25
C LYS A 100 -5.75 -0.61 9.11
N THR A 101 -5.41 -1.69 8.40
CA THR A 101 -4.01 -2.03 8.09
C THR A 101 -3.80 -2.13 6.59
N ILE A 102 -2.58 -1.86 6.14
CA ILE A 102 -2.12 -2.13 4.79
C ILE A 102 -0.83 -2.94 4.86
N ARG A 103 -0.84 -4.15 4.31
CA ARG A 103 0.38 -4.93 4.13
C ARG A 103 1.08 -4.42 2.88
N ALA A 104 2.13 -3.62 3.07
CA ALA A 104 2.82 -2.94 1.97
C ALA A 104 3.63 -3.90 1.09
N SER A 105 3.49 -3.77 -0.22
CA SER A 105 4.42 -4.28 -1.23
C SER A 105 5.44 -3.21 -1.64
N GLU A 106 5.05 -1.94 -1.60
CA GLU A 106 5.87 -0.78 -1.97
C GLU A 106 5.52 0.46 -1.12
N ILE A 107 6.53 1.28 -0.84
CA ILE A 107 6.35 2.64 -0.33
C ILE A 107 7.10 3.62 -1.25
N ALA A 108 6.38 4.62 -1.74
CA ALA A 108 6.93 5.75 -2.46
C ALA A 108 6.70 7.06 -1.70
N VAL A 109 7.62 8.01 -1.87
CA VAL A 109 7.54 9.35 -1.26
C VAL A 109 7.39 10.40 -2.35
N LYS A 110 6.51 11.37 -2.12
CA LYS A 110 6.35 12.54 -2.98
C LYS A 110 7.31 13.66 -2.53
N ARG A 111 8.29 14.02 -3.36
CA ARG A 111 9.22 15.14 -3.11
C ARG A 111 9.40 15.97 -4.37
N GLY A 112 9.17 17.28 -4.29
CA GLY A 112 9.38 18.17 -5.44
C GLY A 112 8.50 17.86 -6.66
N GLY A 113 7.34 17.23 -6.47
CA GLY A 113 6.45 16.80 -7.55
C GLY A 113 6.77 15.42 -8.13
N GLU A 114 7.89 14.82 -7.74
CA GLU A 114 8.29 13.48 -8.17
C GLU A 114 7.92 12.42 -7.12
N MET A 115 7.57 11.23 -7.63
CA MET A 115 7.36 10.04 -6.82
C MET A 115 8.62 9.20 -6.83
N LYS A 116 9.16 8.91 -5.64
CA LYS A 116 10.34 8.06 -5.50
C LYS A 116 10.05 6.86 -4.62
N THR A 117 10.18 5.65 -5.16
CA THR A 117 10.14 4.42 -4.39
C THR A 117 11.33 4.37 -3.42
N VAL A 118 11.04 4.19 -2.14
CA VAL A 118 12.05 4.18 -1.05
C VAL A 118 12.16 2.83 -0.36
N TRP A 119 11.15 1.98 -0.50
CA TRP A 119 11.13 0.65 0.07
C TRP A 119 10.22 -0.26 -0.77
N THR A 120 10.61 -1.51 -0.94
CA THR A 120 9.75 -2.58 -1.47
C THR A 120 9.95 -3.85 -0.66
N LEU A 121 8.95 -4.72 -0.65
CA LEU A 121 9.07 -6.05 -0.03
C LEU A 121 10.22 -6.85 -0.65
N LYS A 122 10.45 -6.69 -1.95
CA LYS A 122 11.56 -7.32 -2.67
C LYS A 122 12.92 -6.82 -2.18
N MET A 123 13.11 -5.50 -2.04
CA MET A 123 14.35 -4.93 -1.49
C MET A 123 14.65 -5.44 -0.08
N GLN A 124 13.61 -5.56 0.76
CA GLN A 124 13.77 -6.10 2.10
C GLN A 124 14.16 -7.58 2.09
N GLU A 125 13.56 -8.37 1.20
CA GLU A 125 13.89 -9.79 1.04
C GLU A 125 15.31 -9.99 0.53
N GLU A 126 15.74 -9.21 -0.48
CA GLU A 126 17.11 -9.24 -1.00
C GLU A 126 18.14 -8.88 0.10
N LEU A 127 17.92 -7.80 0.84
CA LEU A 127 18.79 -7.42 1.96
C LEU A 127 18.85 -8.51 3.04
N ARG A 128 17.72 -9.16 3.34
CA ARG A 128 17.67 -10.24 4.33
C ARG A 128 18.49 -11.45 3.86
N GLN A 129 18.43 -11.80 2.58
CA GLN A 129 19.23 -12.88 2.01
C GLN A 129 20.72 -12.52 1.97
N GLU A 130 21.07 -11.27 1.67
CA GLU A 130 22.46 -10.81 1.69
C GLU A 130 23.10 -10.85 3.09
N LEU A 131 22.33 -10.50 4.13
CA LEU A 131 22.84 -10.42 5.50
C LEU A 131 22.83 -11.75 6.26
N PHE A 132 21.91 -12.67 5.91
CA PHE A 132 21.63 -13.88 6.70
C PHE A 132 21.49 -15.17 5.88
N GLY A 133 21.63 -15.11 4.56
CA GLY A 133 21.56 -16.25 3.65
C GLY A 133 22.88 -16.99 3.45
#